data_AF-F6Z8J6-F1
#
_entry.id   AF-F6Z8J6-F1
#
_cell.length_a   1.000
_cell.length_b   1.000
_cell.length_c   1.000
_cell.angle_alpha   90.00
_cell.angle_beta   90.00
_cell.angle_gamma   90.00
#
_symmetry.space_group_name_H-M   'P 1'
#
loop_
_entity.id
_entity.type
_entity.pdbx_description
1 polymer ?
#
loop_
_entity_poly.entity_id
_entity_poly.type
_entity_poly.pdbx_seq_one_letter_code
_entity_poly.pdbx_strand_id
1 'polypeptide(L)' 'MFLNSDYDTDVLVCPVRPVERFRDLQPNEVADLFQMVQRVGNVVEKHFQGTSLTFSMQDGPESGQTVKVSADYVHTNT' A
#
# COMPACT_ATOMS: atom_id res chain seq x y z
N MET A 1 -1.21 0.41 -1.87
CA MET A 1 -2.32 0.57 -0.91
C MET A 1 -1.92 1.65 0.07
N PHE A 2 -2.72 2.70 0.18
CA PHE A 2 -2.47 3.81 1.09
C PHE A 2 -3.10 3.54 2.44
N LEU A 3 -2.38 3.95 3.48
CA LEU A 3 -2.78 3.95 4.88
C LEU A 3 -2.77 5.39 5.34
N ASN A 4 -3.93 5.90 5.72
CA ASN A 4 -4.09 7.27 6.20
C ASN A 4 -4.57 7.21 7.64
N SER A 5 -3.92 7.95 8.53
CA SER A 5 -4.34 8.09 9.93
C SER A 5 -5.25 9.32 10.10
N ASP A 6 -5.83 9.48 11.29
CA ASP A 6 -6.52 10.72 11.71
C ASP A 6 -5.57 11.93 11.80
N TYR A 7 -4.26 11.69 11.67
CA TYR A 7 -3.21 12.67 11.55
C TYR A 7 -2.78 12.79 10.08
N ASP A 8 -2.23 13.94 9.67
CA ASP A 8 -1.69 14.20 8.32
C ASP A 8 -0.42 13.37 8.02
N THR A 9 -0.50 12.05 8.18
CA THR A 9 0.56 11.09 7.89
C THR A 9 0.02 9.94 7.07
N ASP A 10 0.66 9.74 5.92
CA ASP A 10 0.30 8.70 4.96
C ASP A 10 1.44 7.70 4.79
N VAL A 11 1.09 6.42 4.69
CA VAL A 11 2.03 5.34 4.38
C VAL A 11 1.56 4.58 3.14
N LEU A 12 2.50 4.27 2.24
CA LEU A 12 2.26 3.42 1.08
C LEU A 12 2.82 2.01 1.34
N VAL A 13 1.97 0.99 1.17
CA VAL A 13 2.38 -0.41 1.10
C VAL A 13 2.21 -0.90 -0.34
N CYS A 14 3.25 -1.51 -0.90
CA CYS A 14 3.27 -2.06 -2.26
C CYS A 14 3.81 -3.50 -2.29
N PRO A 15 3.34 -4.33 -3.23
CA PRO A 15 3.93 -5.65 -3.48
C PRO A 15 5.37 -5.51 -3.99
N VAL A 16 6.21 -6.48 -3.66
CA VAL A 16 7.61 -6.50 -4.11
C VAL A 16 7.70 -6.70 -5.63
N ARG A 17 6.87 -7.60 -6.18
CA ARG A 17 6.81 -7.80 -7.62
C ARG A 17 6.06 -6.62 -8.26
N PRO A 18 6.66 -5.92 -9.23
CA PRO A 18 6.00 -4.82 -9.90
C PRO A 18 4.87 -5.34 -10.78
N VAL A 19 3.64 -4.92 -10.48
CA VAL A 19 2.45 -5.18 -11.28
C VAL A 19 1.62 -3.91 -11.39
N GLU A 20 1.02 -3.70 -12.56
CA GLU A 20 0.25 -2.48 -12.83
C GLU A 20 -1.12 -2.52 -12.16
N ARG A 21 -1.78 -3.69 -12.14
CA ARG A 21 -3.14 -3.85 -11.64
C ARG A 21 -3.23 -4.84 -10.50
N PHE A 22 -4.21 -4.63 -9.61
CA PHE A 22 -4.48 -5.55 -8.51
C PHE A 22 -4.81 -6.98 -9.00
N ARG A 23 -5.52 -7.09 -10.14
CA ARG A 23 -5.86 -8.38 -10.76
C ARG A 23 -4.65 -9.18 -11.25
N ASP A 24 -3.49 -8.53 -11.40
CA ASP A 24 -2.26 -9.16 -11.90
C ASP A 24 -1.43 -9.76 -10.74
N LEU A 25 -1.86 -9.58 -9.50
CA LEU A 25 -1.28 -10.22 -8.31
C LEU A 25 -1.69 -11.69 -8.24
N GLN A 26 -0.75 -12.51 -7.80
CA GLN A 26 -1.01 -13.89 -7.44
C GLN A 26 -1.71 -13.96 -6.07
N PRO A 27 -2.50 -15.01 -5.78
CA PRO A 27 -3.23 -15.12 -4.51
C PRO A 27 -2.34 -15.00 -3.26
N ASN A 28 -1.13 -15.54 -3.30
CA ASN A 28 -0.16 -15.41 -2.21
C ASN A 28 0.35 -13.97 -2.03
N GLU A 29 0.49 -13.21 -3.11
CA GLU A 29 0.93 -11.81 -3.06
C GLU A 29 -0.19 -10.90 -2.54
N VAL A 30 -1.45 -11.20 -2.89
CA VAL A 30 -2.62 -10.53 -2.29
C VAL A 30 -2.63 -10.77 -0.78
N ALA A 31 -2.49 -12.02 -0.35
CA ALA A 31 -2.46 -12.36 1.07
C ALA A 31 -1.31 -11.67 1.81
N ASP A 32 -0.11 -11.65 1.23
CA ASP A 32 1.06 -10.98 1.80
C ASP A 32 0.86 -9.47 1.91
N LEU A 33 0.37 -8.82 0.84
CA LEU A 33 0.09 -7.39 0.82
C LEU A 33 -0.86 -6.97 1.96
N PHE A 34 -1.98 -7.70 2.12
CA PHE A 34 -2.95 -7.38 3.18
C PHE A 34 -2.46 -7.73 4.59
N GLN A 35 -1.58 -8.73 4.74
CA GLN A 35 -0.92 -8.99 6.02
C GLN A 35 0.05 -7.87 6.40
N MET A 36 0.82 -7.36 5.44
CA MET A 36 1.72 -6.23 5.68
C MET A 36 0.95 -4.96 6.00
N VAL A 37 -0.14 -4.70 5.28
CA VAL A 37 -1.05 -3.58 5.57
C VAL A 37 -1.58 -3.62 7.00
N GLN A 38 -2.01 -4.79 7.50
CA GLN A 38 -2.43 -4.95 8.91
C GLN A 38 -1.30 -4.66 9.90
N ARG A 39 -0.08 -5.17 9.63
CA ARG A 39 1.08 -4.94 10.50
C ARG A 39 1.48 -3.47 10.55
N VAL A 40 1.56 -2.81 9.39
CA VAL A 40 1.89 -1.39 9.30
C VAL A 40 0.80 -0.55 9.97
N GLY A 41 -0.48 -0.86 9.73
CA GLY A 41 -1.60 -0.18 10.37
C GLY A 41 -1.48 -0.16 11.90
N ASN A 42 -1.25 -1.32 12.52
CA ASN A 42 -1.05 -1.42 13.97
C ASN A 42 0.12 -0.56 14.48
N VAL A 43 1.21 -0.47 13.71
CA VAL A 43 2.38 0.35 14.07
C VAL A 43 2.05 1.84 13.95
N VAL A 44 1.39 2.24 12.85
CA VAL A 44 0.99 3.64 12.60
C VAL A 44 0.03 4.11 13.68
N GLU A 45 -1.05 3.37 13.97
CA GLU A 45 -2.00 3.72 15.03
C GLU A 45 -1.29 3.86 16.39
N LYS A 46 -0.45 2.91 16.75
CA LYS A 46 0.28 2.98 18.04
C LYS A 46 1.25 4.15 18.09
N HIS A 47 1.95 4.45 17.00
CA HIS A 47 2.94 5.51 16.95
C HIS A 47 2.30 6.89 17.04
N PHE A 48 1.20 7.10 16.31
CA PHE A 48 0.50 8.37 16.28
C PHE A 48 -0.62 8.48 17.32
N GLN A 49 -0.86 7.43 18.11
CA GLN A 49 -1.98 7.35 19.07
C GLN A 49 -3.35 7.53 18.38
N GLY A 50 -3.45 7.08 17.12
CA GLY A 50 -4.68 7.10 16.34
C GLY A 50 -5.68 6.07 16.82
N THR A 51 -6.96 6.31 16.54
CA THR A 51 -8.07 5.40 16.84
C THR A 51 -8.70 4.80 15.59
N SER A 52 -8.33 5.31 14.41
CA SER A 52 -8.79 4.80 13.14
C SER A 52 -7.75 4.94 12.03
N LEU A 53 -7.96 4.14 10.97
CA LEU A 53 -7.19 4.17 9.74
C LEU A 53 -8.13 4.07 8.54
N THR A 54 -7.82 4.82 7.49
CA THR A 54 -8.45 4.66 6.18
C THR A 54 -7.49 3.96 5.23
N PHE A 55 -7.95 2.81 4.71
CA PHE A 55 -7.25 2.05 3.70
C PHE A 55 -7.81 2.34 2.32
N SER A 56 -6.97 2.71 1.35
CA SER A 56 -7.41 2.94 -0.03
C SER A 56 -6.49 2.30 -1.06
N MET A 57 -7.09 1.86 -2.17
CA MET A 57 -6.39 1.31 -3.32
C MET A 57 -6.93 1.95 -4.59
N GLN A 58 -6.06 2.60 -5.34
CA GLN A 58 -6.36 3.20 -6.63
C GLN A 58 -5.85 2.25 -7.72
N ASP A 59 -6.71 1.35 -8.17
CA ASP A 59 -6.41 0.37 -9.22
C ASP A 59 -6.84 0.89 -10.61
N GLY A 60 -5.93 1.62 -11.27
CA GLY A 60 -6.09 2.16 -12.62
C GLY A 60 -6.30 3.68 -12.68
N PRO A 61 -6.10 4.32 -13.86
CA PRO A 61 -6.09 5.78 -14.00
C PRO A 61 -7.38 6.46 -13.52
N GLU A 62 -8.54 5.88 -13.84
CA GLU A 62 -9.86 6.43 -13.49
C GLU A 62 -10.14 6.41 -11.98
N SER A 63 -9.44 5.55 -11.23
CA SER A 63 -9.49 5.53 -9.77
C SER A 63 -8.58 6.58 -9.11
N GLY A 64 -7.89 7.41 -9.91
CA GLY A 64 -6.95 8.42 -9.45
C GLY A 64 -5.51 7.92 -9.30
N GLN A 65 -5.17 6.73 -9.83
CA GLN A 65 -3.82 6.18 -9.75
C GLN A 65 -2.82 7.06 -10.52
N THR A 66 -1.91 7.70 -9.79
CA THR A 66 -0.85 8.56 -10.38
C THR A 66 0.51 7.86 -10.48
N VAL A 67 0.77 6.87 -9.62
CA VAL A 67 2.02 6.10 -9.60
C VAL A 67 1.76 4.67 -10.06
N LYS A 68 2.51 4.23 -11.07
CA LYS A 68 2.51 2.85 -11.56
C LYS A 68 3.65 2.08 -10.91
N VAL A 69 3.34 0.97 -10.25
CA VAL A 69 4.36 0.04 -9.76
C VAL A 69 4.75 -0.88 -10.93
N SER A 70 5.39 -0.33 -11.95
CA SER A 70 5.95 -1.08 -13.08
C SER A 70 7.43 -1.40 -12.84
N ALA A 71 7.97 -2.36 -13.58
CA ALA A 71 9.36 -2.80 -13.44
C ALA A 71 10.39 -1.69 -13.70
N ASP A 72 9.95 -0.57 -14.26
CA ASP A 72 10.77 0.59 -14.58
C ASP A 72 11.07 1.48 -13.36
N TYR A 73 10.40 1.25 -12.22
CA TYR A 73 10.61 1.98 -10.96
C TYR A 73 11.00 1.04 -9.82
N VAL A 74 12.26 0.59 -9.83
CA VAL A 74 12.87 -0.07 -8.67
C VAL A 74 13.95 0.86 -8.11
N HIS A 75 13.66 1.55 -7.01
CA HIS A 75 14.72 2.07 -6.15
C HIS A 75 15.31 0.87 -5.40
N THR A 76 16.37 0.28 -5.95
CA THR A 76 17.18 -0.71 -5.23
C THR A 76 18.00 0.04 -4.18
N ASN A 77 17.48 0.12 -2.95
CA ASN A 77 18.36 0.40 -1.82
C ASN A 77 19.26 -0.82 -1.63
N THR A 78 20.50 -0.67 -2.12
CA THR A 78 21.63 -1.54 -1.76
C THR A 78 22.07 -1.21 -0.34
#